data_AF-A0A6C0EFI7-F1
#
_entry.id   AF-A0A6C0EFI7-F1
#
_cell.length_a   1.000
_cell.length_b   1.000
_cell.length_c   1.000
_cell.angle_alpha   90.00
_cell.angle_beta   90.00
_cell.angle_gamma   90.00
#
_symmetry.space_group_name_H-M   'P 1'
#
loop_
_entity.id
_entity.type
_entity.pdbx_description
1 polymer ?
#
loop_
_entity_poly.entity_id
_entity_poly.type
_entity_poly.pdbx_seq_one_letter_code
_entity_poly.pdbx_strand_id
1 'polypeptide(L)'
;MKFIKTIFFTLFALINSEPICTNNSNQCIQFTVGSGTGCAWMCNYCANQLGTNNYYFTDNVCTYQTGEGCVGNPIVGKTYTCCSST
;
A
#
# COMPACT_ATOMS: atom_id res chain seq x y z
N MET A 1 -14.81 58.40 6.65
CA MET A 1 -13.78 57.36 6.87
C MET A 1 -13.86 56.91 8.32
N LYS A 2 -14.37 55.70 8.59
CA LYS A 2 -14.31 55.08 9.92
C LYS A 2 -14.04 53.59 9.69
N PHE A 3 -12.83 53.21 10.10
CA PHE A 3 -12.19 51.91 9.98
C PHE A 3 -12.67 50.96 11.08
N ILE A 4 -12.27 49.69 10.93
CA ILE A 4 -12.33 48.54 11.87
C ILE A 4 -13.52 47.62 11.54
N LYS A 5 -13.40 46.66 10.60
CA LYS A 5 -12.62 45.40 10.63
C LYS A 5 -12.82 44.60 11.93
N THR A 6 -13.99 43.96 12.08
CA THR A 6 -14.16 42.85 13.03
C THR A 6 -14.27 41.56 12.22
N ILE A 7 -13.10 41.02 11.88
CA ILE A 7 -12.96 39.70 11.27
C ILE A 7 -13.12 38.68 12.40
N PHE A 8 -14.24 37.98 12.44
CA PHE A 8 -14.44 36.79 13.27
C PHE A 8 -13.66 35.64 12.64
N PHE A 9 -12.46 35.38 13.15
CA PHE A 9 -11.63 34.23 12.78
C PHE A 9 -12.08 33.05 13.64
N THR A 10 -13.02 32.25 13.15
CA THR A 10 -13.41 31.00 13.80
C THR A 10 -12.33 29.95 13.56
N LEU A 11 -11.69 29.56 14.66
CA LEU A 11 -10.65 28.55 14.72
C LEU A 11 -11.30 27.18 14.48
N PHE A 12 -11.27 26.68 13.24
CA PHE A 12 -11.55 25.28 12.96
C PHE A 12 -10.34 24.45 13.44
N ALA A 13 -10.52 23.66 14.49
CA ALA A 13 -9.55 22.67 14.89
C ALA A 13 -9.47 21.57 13.81
N LEU A 14 -8.33 21.52 13.11
CA LEU A 14 -7.98 20.40 12.24
C LEU A 14 -7.71 19.17 13.11
N ILE A 15 -8.67 18.25 13.13
CA ILE A 15 -8.47 16.92 13.71
C ILE A 15 -7.61 16.14 12.71
N ASN A 16 -6.29 16.10 12.93
CA ASN A 16 -5.45 15.16 12.20
C ASN A 16 -5.74 13.77 12.76
N SER A 17 -6.56 12.99 12.06
CA SER A 17 -6.55 11.54 12.25
C SER A 17 -5.20 11.05 11.73
N GLU A 18 -4.23 10.89 12.63
CA GLU A 18 -3.01 10.16 12.30
C GLU A 18 -3.45 8.77 11.80
N PRO A 19 -2.98 8.30 10.64
CA PRO A 19 -3.22 6.91 10.27
C PRO A 19 -2.63 6.06 11.39
N ILE A 20 -3.48 5.21 11.97
CA ILE A 20 -3.11 4.28 13.03
C ILE A 20 -2.12 3.31 12.39
N CYS A 21 -0.83 3.63 12.45
CA CYS A 21 0.24 2.72 12.08
C CYS A 21 0.29 1.65 13.17
N THR A 22 -0.60 0.67 13.06
CA THR A 22 -0.67 -0.48 13.97
C THR A 22 0.64 -1.23 13.81
N ASN A 23 1.56 -0.97 14.75
CA ASN A 23 2.86 -1.60 14.78
C ASN A 23 2.65 -3.07 15.16
N ASN A 24 3.12 -3.96 14.26
CA ASN A 24 3.45 -5.37 14.49
C ASN A 24 2.31 -6.42 14.45
N SER A 25 2.17 -7.07 13.28
CA SER A 25 1.75 -8.48 13.01
C SER A 25 1.39 -8.59 11.52
N ASN A 26 2.30 -9.06 10.64
CA ASN A 26 2.11 -9.28 9.19
C ASN A 26 1.13 -8.33 8.49
N GLN A 27 1.56 -7.11 8.17
CA GLN A 27 0.74 -6.17 7.38
C GLN A 27 0.39 -6.82 6.04
N CYS A 28 -0.90 -7.06 5.80
CA CYS A 28 -1.41 -7.63 4.56
C CYS A 28 -2.16 -6.56 3.78
N ILE A 29 -1.96 -6.52 2.47
CA ILE A 29 -2.69 -5.66 1.55
C ILE A 29 -3.36 -6.50 0.46
N GLN A 30 -4.47 -5.97 -0.07
CA GLN A 30 -5.18 -6.57 -1.19
C GLN A 30 -5.18 -5.62 -2.37
N PHE A 31 -4.98 -6.17 -3.56
CA PHE A 31 -4.97 -5.38 -4.79
C PHE A 31 -5.41 -6.24 -5.97
N THR A 32 -5.97 -5.59 -6.99
CA THR A 32 -6.40 -6.25 -8.24
C THR A 32 -5.38 -5.97 -9.34
N VAL A 33 -4.99 -7.01 -10.06
CA VAL A 33 -4.09 -6.89 -11.22
C VAL A 33 -4.87 -6.53 -12.48
N GLY A 34 -4.44 -5.48 -13.16
CA GLY A 34 -4.94 -5.09 -14.48
C GLY A 34 -4.16 -5.73 -15.63
N SER A 35 -4.64 -5.55 -16.86
CA SER A 35 -3.90 -5.93 -18.07
C SER A 35 -2.55 -5.21 -18.11
N GLY A 36 -1.46 -5.93 -18.39
CA GLY A 36 -0.10 -5.37 -18.40
C GLY A 36 0.60 -5.37 -17.04
N THR A 37 -0.06 -5.85 -15.98
CA THR A 37 0.61 -6.14 -14.70
C THR A 37 1.03 -7.60 -14.64
N GLY A 38 2.21 -7.87 -14.07
CA GLY A 38 2.80 -9.20 -13.93
C GLY A 38 3.52 -9.35 -12.60
N CYS A 39 4.18 -10.48 -12.36
CA CYS A 39 4.83 -10.75 -11.08
C CYS A 39 5.88 -9.69 -10.70
N ALA A 40 6.67 -9.19 -11.66
CA ALA A 40 7.60 -8.09 -11.40
C ALA A 40 6.89 -6.84 -10.83
N TRP A 41 5.74 -6.47 -11.39
CA TRP A 41 4.94 -5.36 -10.88
C TRP A 41 4.36 -5.68 -9.50
N MET A 42 3.79 -6.87 -9.31
CA MET A 42 3.19 -7.27 -8.02
C MET A 42 4.22 -7.28 -6.91
N CYS A 43 5.41 -7.83 -7.16
CA CYS A 43 6.50 -7.86 -6.20
C CYS A 43 6.96 -6.44 -5.82
N ASN A 44 7.14 -5.55 -6.81
CA ASN A 44 7.48 -4.16 -6.53
C ASN A 44 6.36 -3.43 -5.78
N TYR A 45 5.10 -3.67 -6.15
CA TYR A 45 3.94 -3.09 -5.47
C TYR A 45 3.91 -3.50 -4.00
N CYS A 46 4.01 -4.80 -3.71
CA CYS A 46 4.03 -5.31 -2.34
C CYS A 46 5.22 -4.77 -1.54
N ALA A 47 6.42 -4.72 -2.14
CA ALA A 47 7.60 -4.17 -1.47
C ALA A 47 7.39 -2.70 -1.04
N ASN A 48 6.82 -1.88 -1.93
CA ASN A 48 6.60 -0.46 -1.67
C ASN A 48 5.46 -0.22 -0.68
N GLN A 49 4.34 -0.93 -0.80
CA GLN A 49 3.18 -0.76 0.06
C GLN A 49 3.44 -1.26 1.49
N LEU A 50 4.23 -2.32 1.63
CA LEU A 50 4.59 -2.89 2.92
C LEU A 50 5.87 -2.28 3.52
N GLY A 51 6.64 -1.54 2.72
CA GLY A 51 7.92 -0.96 3.13
C GLY A 51 9.00 -2.00 3.43
N THR A 52 8.88 -3.22 2.90
CA THR A 52 9.82 -4.32 3.14
C THR A 52 9.93 -5.22 1.92
N ASN A 53 11.10 -5.81 1.69
CA ASN A 53 11.28 -6.87 0.70
C ASN A 53 11.00 -8.27 1.27
N ASN A 54 10.75 -8.38 2.57
CA ASN A 54 10.37 -9.63 3.22
C ASN A 54 8.84 -9.73 3.25
N TYR A 55 8.25 -10.27 2.19
CA TYR A 55 6.81 -10.51 2.10
C TYR A 55 6.54 -11.80 1.33
N TYR A 56 5.31 -12.29 1.44
CA TYR A 56 4.82 -13.45 0.70
C TYR A 56 3.46 -13.17 0.10
N PHE A 57 3.13 -13.88 -0.98
CA PHE A 57 1.78 -13.91 -1.54
C PHE A 57 1.04 -15.11 -0.95
N THR A 58 -0.17 -14.89 -0.44
CA THR A 58 -0.98 -15.98 0.17
C THR A 58 -1.34 -17.07 -0.84
N ASP A 59 -1.43 -16.70 -2.11
CA ASP A 59 -1.84 -17.59 -3.20
C ASP A 59 -0.65 -18.27 -3.90
N ASN A 60 0.60 -17.97 -3.49
CA ASN A 60 1.83 -18.40 -4.18
C ASN A 60 1.84 -18.11 -5.69
N VAL A 61 1.10 -17.10 -6.13
CA VAL A 61 0.96 -16.72 -7.55
C VAL A 61 2.28 -16.24 -8.15
N CYS A 62 3.07 -15.56 -7.34
CA CYS A 62 4.35 -14.98 -7.69
C CYS A 62 5.34 -15.31 -6.57
N THR A 63 6.54 -15.73 -6.93
CA THR A 63 7.59 -16.04 -5.96
C THR A 63 8.87 -15.36 -6.41
N TYR A 64 9.59 -14.76 -5.47
CA TYR A 64 10.90 -14.20 -5.77
C TYR A 64 11.92 -15.33 -5.89
N GLN A 65 12.59 -15.40 -7.04
CA GLN A 65 13.67 -16.33 -7.35
C GLN A 65 14.95 -15.53 -7.56
N THR A 66 15.99 -15.86 -6.78
CA THR A 66 17.29 -15.20 -6.87
C THR A 66 17.87 -15.35 -8.29
N GLY A 67 18.15 -14.23 -8.96
CA GLY A 67 18.70 -14.19 -10.32
C GLY A 67 17.67 -14.05 -11.44
N GLU A 68 16.41 -14.44 -11.21
CA GLU A 68 15.32 -14.36 -12.20
C GLU A 68 14.27 -13.30 -11.84
N GLY A 69 14.30 -12.82 -10.60
CA GLY A 69 13.35 -11.85 -10.08
C GLY A 69 12.06 -12.51 -9.66
N CYS A 70 10.94 -11.80 -9.79
CA CYS A 70 9.64 -12.31 -9.35
C CYS A 70 8.96 -13.09 -10.48
N VAL A 71 8.80 -14.39 -10.29
CA VAL A 71 8.35 -15.34 -11.32
C VAL A 71 6.99 -15.92 -10.96
N GLY A 72 6.14 -16.10 -11.97
CA GLY A 72 4.77 -16.62 -11.83
C GLY A 72 3.84 -16.08 -12.91
N ASN A 73 2.54 -16.39 -12.82
CA ASN A 73 1.55 -15.99 -13.81
C ASN A 73 0.24 -15.51 -13.15
N PRO A 74 0.13 -14.21 -12.80
CA PRO A 74 -1.09 -13.67 -12.23
C PRO A 74 -2.19 -13.51 -13.29
N ILE A 75 -3.43 -13.69 -12.86
CA ILE A 75 -4.62 -13.63 -13.70
C ILE A 75 -5.20 -12.22 -13.62
N VAL A 76 -5.36 -11.58 -14.77
CA VAL A 76 -5.99 -10.25 -14.88
C VAL A 76 -7.39 -10.26 -14.27
N GLY A 77 -7.71 -9.23 -13.49
CA GLY A 77 -8.99 -9.07 -12.82
C GLY A 77 -9.13 -9.87 -11.52
N LYS A 78 -8.12 -10.68 -11.14
CA LYS A 78 -8.09 -11.36 -9.85
C LYS A 78 -7.53 -10.44 -8.76
N THR A 79 -8.14 -10.53 -7.58
CA THR A 79 -7.61 -9.90 -6.36
C THR A 79 -6.59 -10.83 -5.72
N TYR A 80 -5.44 -10.27 -5.38
CA TYR A 80 -4.35 -10.94 -4.71
C TYR A 80 -4.08 -10.30 -3.36
N THR A 81 -3.53 -11.09 -2.44
CA THR A 81 -3.09 -10.63 -1.12
C THR A 81 -1.60 -10.89 -0.96
N CYS A 82 -0.86 -9.88 -0.49
CA CYS A 82 0.50 -10.06 -0.02
C CYS A 82 0.65 -9.52 1.39
N CYS A 83 1.48 -10.19 2.17
CA CYS A 83 1.67 -9.92 3.59
C CYS A 83 3.16 -9.79 3.90
N SER A 84 3.51 -8.85 4.76
CA SER A 84 4.86 -8.76 5.34
C SER A 84 5.17 -10.07 6.08
N SER A 85 6.36 -10.60 5.88
CA SER A 85 6.97 -11.64 6.69
C SER A 85 7.86 -10.93 7.71
N THR A 86 7.39 -10.76 8.93
CA THR A 86 8.21 -10.19 10.02
C THR A 86 8.60 -11.28 11.00
#